data_AF-A0A832N070-F1
#
_entry.id   AF-A0A832N070-F1
#
_cell.length_a   1.000
_cell.length_b   1.000
_cell.length_c   1.000
_cell.angle_alpha   90.00
_cell.angle_beta   90.00
_cell.angle_gamma   90.00
#
_symmetry.space_group_name_H-M   'P 1'
#
loop_
_entity.id
_entity.type
_entity.pdbx_description
1 polymer ?
#
loop_
_entity_poly.entity_id
_entity_poly.type
_entity_poly.pdbx_seq_one_letter_code
_entity_poly.pdbx_strand_id
1 'polypeptide(L)'
;MATSEPTKKKGLDLQWKILLGIVLGIALGLFINVTYGTGIDSGPIYVIKTIFKYGGEIFIRLLRMLIIPLVFASIFMAIVNLGDVRQLGKLGGKTVGFYFLTTALAVAAGLLVVNIFNPGLGIDKEALSALGIGAEVPGKVGNAGVGEKSAVIIIVDTFVNMIPKNSAAAFANGNILQVIFFTIFLAIMASIVGKASDTLTDAIHGLDRIMQAGIMAVMKIAPYAIFMLVTAIFMDLGFAALAALGKYALTVLTGLAIHAFITLTALVWIFGKYSPIRLFKAVAPALMTAWSTASSAATLPMTMSNLTERAGVDSKISNFVLPLGATVNMDGTALYESVAVIFIAQLLGIDLTFG
;
A
#
# COMPACT_ATOMS: atom_id res chain seq x y z
N MET A 1 34.90 -33.33 2.87
CA MET A 1 35.20 -32.50 1.70
C MET A 1 33.98 -31.63 1.45
N ALA A 2 33.94 -30.43 2.04
CA ALA A 2 32.80 -29.53 1.96
C ALA A 2 32.87 -28.79 0.61
N THR A 3 31.92 -29.04 -0.28
CA THR A 3 31.77 -28.31 -1.53
C THR A 3 31.24 -26.93 -1.22
N SER A 4 32.12 -25.93 -1.27
CA SER A 4 31.75 -24.51 -1.24
C SER A 4 30.90 -24.18 -2.47
N GLU A 5 29.63 -23.85 -2.27
CA GLU A 5 28.81 -23.22 -3.31
C GLU A 5 29.45 -21.89 -3.73
N PRO A 6 29.49 -21.57 -5.03
CA PRO A 6 30.05 -20.32 -5.51
C PRO A 6 29.17 -19.16 -5.06
N THR A 7 29.76 -18.21 -4.33
CA THR A 7 29.13 -16.94 -3.96
C THR A 7 28.73 -16.17 -5.23
N LYS A 8 27.45 -16.25 -5.61
CA LYS A 8 26.86 -15.38 -6.64
C LYS A 8 27.13 -13.93 -6.26
N LYS A 9 27.82 -13.18 -7.13
CA LYS A 9 27.96 -11.72 -7.01
C LYS A 9 26.56 -11.13 -6.81
N LYS A 10 26.30 -10.56 -5.63
CA LYS A 10 25.04 -9.89 -5.30
C LYS A 10 24.89 -8.71 -6.26
N GLY A 11 24.00 -8.83 -7.24
CA GLY A 11 23.54 -7.68 -8.01
C GLY A 11 22.83 -6.67 -7.08
N LEU A 12 22.66 -5.43 -7.53
CA LEU A 12 21.91 -4.42 -6.80
C LEU A 12 20.52 -4.95 -6.40
N ASP A 13 20.14 -4.73 -5.15
CA ASP A 13 18.81 -5.06 -4.65
C ASP A 13 17.74 -4.26 -5.43
N LEU A 14 16.51 -4.77 -5.43
CA LEU A 14 15.44 -4.28 -6.29
C LEU A 14 15.10 -2.80 -6.05
N GLN A 15 15.03 -2.38 -4.79
CA GLN A 15 14.74 -1.00 -4.40
C GLN A 15 15.79 -0.02 -4.94
N TRP A 16 17.07 -0.40 -4.96
CA TRP A 16 18.12 0.44 -5.54
C TRP A 16 18.00 0.55 -7.06
N LYS A 17 17.56 -0.53 -7.73
CA LYS A 17 17.25 -0.48 -9.16
C LYS A 17 16.06 0.42 -9.46
N ILE A 18 15.03 0.38 -8.62
CA ILE A 18 13.87 1.28 -8.73
C ILE A 18 14.29 2.73 -8.53
N LEU A 19 15.05 3.03 -7.46
CA LEU A 19 15.56 4.38 -7.21
C LEU A 19 16.42 4.89 -8.37
N LEU A 20 17.30 4.05 -8.91
CA LEU A 20 18.08 4.39 -10.10
C LEU A 20 17.18 4.66 -11.32
N GLY A 21 16.16 3.83 -11.54
CA GLY A 21 15.17 4.03 -12.59
C GLY A 21 14.41 5.35 -12.45
N ILE A 22 14.02 5.73 -11.22
CA ILE A 22 13.40 7.03 -10.93
C ILE A 22 14.37 8.16 -11.27
N VAL A 23 15.60 8.14 -10.73
CA VAL A 23 16.57 9.22 -10.94
C VAL A 23 16.93 9.39 -12.42
N LEU A 24 17.19 8.28 -13.13
CA LEU A 24 17.47 8.32 -14.56
C LEU A 24 16.26 8.78 -15.37
N GLY A 25 15.05 8.39 -14.97
CA GLY A 25 13.82 8.79 -15.64
C GLY A 25 13.54 10.29 -15.47
N ILE A 26 13.74 10.82 -14.27
CA ILE A 26 13.67 12.27 -13.99
C ILE A 26 14.69 13.00 -14.85
N ALA A 27 15.95 12.56 -14.84
CA ALA A 27 17.02 13.22 -15.57
C ALA A 27 16.76 13.25 -17.09
N LEU A 28 16.35 12.11 -17.67
CA LEU A 28 16.03 12.03 -19.10
C LEU A 28 14.77 12.83 -19.45
N GLY A 29 13.71 12.74 -18.64
CA GLY A 29 12.47 13.46 -18.88
C GLY A 29 12.67 14.97 -18.83
N LEU A 30 13.38 15.48 -17.83
CA LEU A 30 13.75 16.89 -17.72
C LEU A 30 14.65 17.34 -18.88
N PHE A 31 15.64 16.54 -19.26
CA PHE A 31 16.53 16.88 -20.38
C PHE A 31 15.73 17.06 -21.68
N ILE A 32 14.78 16.16 -21.97
CA ILE A 32 13.94 16.25 -23.15
C ILE A 32 12.99 17.46 -23.04
N ASN A 33 12.36 17.67 -21.88
CA ASN A 33 11.47 18.80 -21.64
C ASN A 33 12.16 20.16 -21.82
N VAL A 34 13.39 20.31 -21.31
CA VAL A 34 14.18 21.56 -21.46
C VAL A 34 14.63 21.78 -22.91
N THR A 35 14.95 20.71 -23.64
CA THR A 35 15.48 20.80 -25.01
C THR A 35 14.37 21.07 -26.03
N TYR A 36 13.19 20.46 -25.86
CA TYR A 36 12.11 20.47 -26.86
C TYR A 36 10.86 21.23 -26.41
N GLY A 37 10.83 21.71 -25.17
CA GLY A 37 9.69 22.39 -24.58
C GLY A 37 8.56 21.44 -24.17
N THR A 38 7.49 22.03 -23.64
CA THR A 38 6.22 21.36 -23.31
C THR A 38 5.37 21.19 -24.58
N GLY A 39 4.52 20.16 -24.64
CA GLY A 39 3.60 19.96 -25.77
C GLY A 39 4.22 19.24 -26.97
N ILE A 40 5.04 18.22 -26.72
CA ILE A 40 5.57 17.35 -27.76
C ILE A 40 4.42 16.51 -28.33
N ASP A 41 3.85 16.95 -29.45
CA ASP A 41 2.63 16.37 -30.05
C ASP A 41 2.86 15.73 -31.42
N SER A 42 4.04 15.91 -32.02
CA SER A 42 4.40 15.29 -33.31
C SER A 42 5.90 15.03 -33.45
N GLY A 43 6.28 14.20 -34.43
CA GLY A 43 7.67 13.88 -34.74
C GLY A 43 8.29 12.72 -33.94
N PRO A 44 9.59 12.44 -34.12
CA PRO A 44 10.25 11.27 -33.53
C PRO A 44 10.22 11.24 -32.00
N ILE A 45 10.21 12.41 -31.36
CA ILE A 45 10.23 12.53 -29.90
C ILE A 45 8.86 12.23 -29.32
N TYR A 46 7.78 12.56 -30.03
CA TYR A 46 6.43 12.12 -29.67
C TYR A 46 6.31 10.59 -29.69
N VAL A 47 6.96 9.92 -30.65
CA VAL A 47 7.01 8.45 -30.69
C VAL A 47 7.73 7.89 -29.46
N ILE A 48 8.87 8.47 -29.07
CA ILE A 48 9.60 8.08 -27.85
C ILE A 48 8.74 8.29 -26.59
N LYS A 49 8.12 9.47 -26.47
CA LYS A 49 7.17 9.80 -25.40
C LYS A 49 6.08 8.73 -25.28
N THR A 50 5.48 8.38 -26.43
CA THR A 50 4.38 7.41 -26.52
C THR A 50 4.83 6.01 -26.11
N ILE A 51 6.02 5.57 -26.52
CA ILE A 51 6.60 4.29 -26.10
C ILE A 51 6.79 4.26 -24.58
N PHE A 52 7.34 5.34 -24.00
CA PHE A 52 7.51 5.45 -22.55
C PHE A 52 6.18 5.42 -21.80
N LYS A 53 5.18 6.16 -22.29
CA LYS A 53 3.82 6.16 -21.74
C LYS A 53 3.20 4.76 -21.75
N TYR A 54 3.24 4.04 -22.87
CA TYR A 54 2.68 2.68 -22.97
C TYR A 54 3.43 1.66 -22.11
N GLY A 55 4.76 1.78 -21.99
CA GLY A 55 5.52 0.91 -21.07
C GLY A 55 5.09 1.08 -19.61
N GLY A 56 4.89 2.33 -19.17
CA GLY A 56 4.33 2.63 -17.85
C GLY A 56 2.90 2.12 -17.70
N GLU A 57 2.06 2.30 -18.72
CA GLU A 57 0.67 1.84 -18.70
C GLU A 57 0.55 0.32 -18.58
N ILE A 58 1.36 -0.44 -19.31
CA ILE A 58 1.41 -1.91 -19.21
C ILE A 58 1.70 -2.32 -17.77
N PHE A 59 2.65 -1.67 -17.11
CA PHE A 59 3.00 -1.95 -15.72
C PHE A 59 1.83 -1.70 -14.76
N ILE A 60 1.13 -0.56 -14.91
CA ILE A 60 -0.06 -0.26 -14.10
C ILE A 60 -1.18 -1.28 -14.35
N ARG A 61 -1.41 -1.70 -15.61
CA ARG A 61 -2.40 -2.73 -15.96
C ARG A 61 -2.06 -4.09 -15.34
N LEU A 62 -0.79 -4.48 -15.35
CA LEU A 62 -0.31 -5.71 -14.72
C LEU A 62 -0.55 -5.69 -13.21
N LEU A 63 -0.28 -4.56 -12.53
CA LEU A 63 -0.59 -4.41 -11.11
C LEU A 63 -2.10 -4.49 -10.85
N ARG A 64 -2.91 -3.72 -11.60
CA ARG A 64 -4.38 -3.70 -11.44
C ARG A 64 -5.02 -5.07 -11.65
N MET A 65 -4.51 -5.87 -12.58
CA MET A 65 -4.96 -7.24 -12.84
C MET A 65 -4.84 -8.14 -11.59
N LEU A 66 -3.80 -7.95 -10.77
CA LEU A 66 -3.55 -8.77 -9.60
C LEU A 66 -4.36 -8.35 -8.37
N ILE A 67 -4.87 -7.11 -8.33
CA ILE A 67 -5.50 -6.53 -7.12
C ILE A 67 -6.70 -7.35 -6.66
N ILE A 68 -7.69 -7.61 -7.52
CA ILE A 68 -8.95 -8.24 -7.08
C ILE A 68 -8.74 -9.68 -6.59
N PRO A 69 -8.06 -10.58 -7.33
CA PRO A 69 -7.82 -11.94 -6.86
C PRO A 69 -6.96 -11.98 -5.60
N LEU A 70 -5.96 -11.10 -5.51
CA LEU A 70 -5.12 -10.98 -4.31
C LEU A 70 -5.94 -10.51 -3.11
N VAL A 71 -6.71 -9.42 -3.24
CA VAL A 71 -7.54 -8.90 -2.15
C VAL A 71 -8.49 -9.98 -1.63
N PHE A 72 -9.14 -10.73 -2.53
CA PHE A 72 -9.98 -11.86 -2.14
C PHE A 72 -9.20 -12.94 -1.38
N ALA A 73 -8.09 -13.43 -1.95
CA ALA A 73 -7.36 -14.53 -1.35
C ALA A 73 -6.70 -14.12 -0.02
N SER A 74 -6.05 -12.95 0.02
CA SER A 74 -5.36 -12.46 1.21
C SER A 74 -6.32 -12.10 2.34
N ILE A 75 -7.47 -11.47 2.07
CA ILE A 75 -8.47 -11.17 3.11
C ILE A 75 -9.11 -12.47 3.61
N PHE A 76 -9.45 -13.40 2.71
CA PHE A 76 -10.00 -14.69 3.12
C PHE A 76 -9.05 -15.42 4.07
N MET A 77 -7.77 -15.53 3.68
CA MET A 77 -6.75 -16.16 4.51
C MET A 77 -6.51 -15.40 5.82
N ALA A 78 -6.51 -14.06 5.80
CA ALA A 78 -6.37 -13.28 7.02
C ALA A 78 -7.50 -13.56 8.03
N ILE A 79 -8.76 -13.66 7.57
CA ILE A 79 -9.92 -13.92 8.43
C ILE A 79 -9.95 -15.37 8.92
N VAL A 80 -9.64 -16.35 8.07
CA VAL A 80 -9.58 -17.77 8.48
C VAL A 80 -8.48 -17.98 9.53
N ASN A 81 -7.30 -17.39 9.31
CA ASN A 81 -6.20 -17.44 10.28
C ASN A 81 -6.54 -16.68 11.59
N LEU A 82 -7.43 -15.68 11.55
CA LEU A 82 -7.98 -15.02 12.74
C LEU A 82 -8.98 -15.91 13.50
N GLY A 83 -9.58 -16.92 12.88
CA GLY A 83 -10.42 -17.91 13.55
C GLY A 83 -9.67 -18.63 14.68
N ASP A 84 -8.41 -19.00 14.44
CA ASP A 84 -7.51 -19.55 15.46
C ASP A 84 -7.23 -18.53 16.57
N VAL A 85 -7.21 -17.23 16.25
CA VAL A 85 -7.00 -16.15 17.23
C VAL A 85 -8.13 -16.04 18.24
N ARG A 86 -9.38 -16.36 17.86
CA ARG A 86 -10.51 -16.40 18.82
C ARG A 86 -10.34 -17.51 19.84
N GLN A 87 -9.68 -18.61 19.49
CA GLN A 87 -9.35 -19.69 20.43
C GLN A 87 -8.31 -19.25 21.48
N LEU A 88 -7.54 -18.19 21.19
CA LEU A 88 -6.53 -17.61 22.10
C LEU A 88 -7.12 -16.61 23.12
N GLY A 89 -8.45 -16.41 23.11
CA GLY A 89 -9.19 -15.67 24.12
C GLY A 89 -8.73 -14.22 24.28
N LYS A 90 -8.32 -13.82 25.49
CA LYS A 90 -8.01 -12.42 25.83
C LYS A 90 -6.78 -11.87 25.08
N LEU A 91 -5.81 -12.71 24.73
CA LEU A 91 -4.59 -12.25 24.05
C LEU A 91 -4.89 -11.85 22.60
N GLY A 92 -5.68 -12.65 21.90
CA GLY A 92 -6.12 -12.38 20.53
C GLY A 92 -6.91 -11.09 20.42
N GLY A 93 -7.93 -10.91 21.27
CA GLY A 93 -8.75 -9.70 21.29
C GLY A 93 -7.95 -8.43 21.60
N LYS A 94 -7.00 -8.49 22.54
CA LYS A 94 -6.11 -7.34 22.83
C LYS A 94 -5.22 -7.00 21.65
N THR A 95 -4.69 -8.00 20.95
CA THR A 95 -3.79 -7.80 19.80
C THR A 95 -4.53 -7.15 18.64
N VAL A 96 -5.68 -7.71 18.26
CA VAL A 96 -6.51 -7.17 17.16
C VAL A 96 -6.99 -5.75 17.50
N GLY A 97 -7.48 -5.52 18.72
CA GLY A 97 -7.89 -4.18 19.16
C GLY A 97 -6.74 -3.17 19.15
N PHE A 98 -5.54 -3.59 19.52
CA PHE A 98 -4.35 -2.74 19.44
C PHE A 98 -3.99 -2.37 18.00
N TYR A 99 -4.02 -3.34 17.06
CA TYR A 99 -3.78 -3.07 15.63
C TYR A 99 -4.80 -2.11 15.02
N PHE A 100 -6.09 -2.30 15.30
CA PHE A 100 -7.11 -1.34 14.86
C PHE A 100 -6.86 0.06 15.41
N LEU A 101 -6.47 0.18 16.68
CA LEU A 101 -6.15 1.47 17.29
C LEU A 101 -4.93 2.12 16.62
N THR A 102 -3.84 1.39 16.41
CA THR A 102 -2.62 1.95 15.80
C THR A 102 -2.85 2.35 14.35
N THR A 103 -3.61 1.56 13.59
CA THR A 103 -3.98 1.89 12.21
C THR A 103 -4.88 3.12 12.15
N ALA A 104 -5.88 3.24 13.02
CA ALA A 104 -6.74 4.42 13.09
C ALA A 104 -5.94 5.69 13.43
N LEU A 105 -4.99 5.60 14.36
CA LEU A 105 -4.09 6.71 14.69
C LEU A 105 -3.14 7.05 13.51
N ALA A 106 -2.67 6.05 12.77
CA ALA A 106 -1.83 6.25 11.58
C ALA A 106 -2.61 6.99 10.48
N VAL A 107 -3.85 6.57 10.20
CA VAL A 107 -4.74 7.23 9.23
C VAL A 107 -5.02 8.67 9.69
N ALA A 108 -5.33 8.89 10.96
CA ALA A 108 -5.56 10.22 11.50
C ALA A 108 -4.33 11.13 11.35
N ALA A 109 -3.12 10.61 11.61
CA ALA A 109 -1.88 11.35 11.38
C ALA A 109 -1.68 11.68 9.89
N GLY A 110 -1.94 10.74 8.98
CA GLY A 110 -1.89 10.97 7.54
C GLY A 110 -2.86 12.06 7.07
N LEU A 111 -4.12 11.94 7.50
CA LEU A 111 -5.17 12.93 7.21
C LEU A 111 -4.84 14.31 7.77
N LEU A 112 -4.30 14.39 8.98
CA LEU A 112 -3.86 15.66 9.56
C LEU A 112 -2.75 16.29 8.72
N VAL A 113 -1.70 15.54 8.39
CA VAL A 113 -0.55 16.08 7.65
C VAL A 113 -0.91 16.48 6.23
N VAL A 114 -1.72 15.69 5.51
CA VAL A 114 -2.12 16.01 4.12
C VAL A 114 -3.02 17.24 4.04
N ASN A 115 -3.89 17.47 5.02
CA ASN A 115 -4.75 18.66 5.07
C ASN A 115 -4.01 19.92 5.50
N ILE A 116 -2.89 19.80 6.23
CA ILE A 116 -2.01 20.94 6.52
C ILE A 116 -1.16 21.28 5.29
N PHE A 117 -0.56 20.28 4.65
CA PHE A 117 0.41 20.51 3.58
C PHE A 117 -0.27 20.77 2.24
N ASN A 118 -1.44 20.18 2.01
CA ASN A 118 -2.20 20.25 0.76
C ASN A 118 -1.32 19.97 -0.48
N PRO A 119 -0.71 18.76 -0.58
CA PRO A 119 0.27 18.47 -1.61
C PRO A 119 -0.32 18.48 -3.03
N GLY A 120 -1.63 18.34 -3.21
CA GLY A 120 -2.29 18.27 -4.50
C GLY A 120 -2.70 19.64 -5.08
N LEU A 121 -2.62 20.72 -4.31
CA LEU A 121 -2.97 22.06 -4.81
C LEU A 121 -1.84 22.64 -5.66
N GLY A 122 -2.19 23.24 -6.80
CA GLY A 122 -1.25 23.94 -7.69
C GLY A 122 -0.55 23.05 -8.73
N ILE A 123 -1.04 21.84 -8.96
CA ILE A 123 -0.55 20.91 -9.98
C ILE A 123 -1.56 20.88 -11.13
N ASP A 124 -1.07 20.97 -12.36
CA ASP A 124 -1.93 20.96 -13.54
C ASP A 124 -2.65 19.61 -13.72
N LYS A 125 -3.92 19.62 -14.12
CA LYS A 125 -4.74 18.40 -14.29
C LYS A 125 -4.22 17.49 -15.40
N GLU A 126 -3.50 18.06 -16.36
CA GLU A 126 -2.83 17.34 -17.44
C GLU A 126 -1.69 16.45 -16.93
N ALA A 127 -1.07 16.81 -15.79
CA ALA A 127 -0.08 15.99 -15.08
C ALA A 127 -0.63 14.63 -14.65
N LEU A 128 -1.89 14.63 -14.23
CA LEU A 128 -2.57 13.48 -13.65
C LEU A 128 -2.89 12.41 -14.71
N SER A 129 -3.29 12.85 -15.91
CA SER A 129 -3.48 11.98 -17.07
C SER A 129 -2.17 11.32 -17.51
N ALA A 130 -1.05 12.05 -17.45
CA ALA A 130 0.29 11.53 -17.77
C ALA A 130 0.81 10.51 -16.74
N LEU A 131 0.43 10.64 -15.47
CA LEU A 131 0.76 9.71 -14.38
C LEU A 131 0.02 8.36 -14.47
N GLY A 132 -0.98 8.22 -15.35
CA GLY A 132 -1.85 7.02 -15.40
C GLY A 132 -2.74 6.85 -14.16
N ILE A 133 -2.76 7.85 -13.28
CA ILE A 133 -3.59 7.95 -12.08
C ILE A 133 -4.81 8.76 -12.51
N GLY A 134 -5.90 8.11 -12.95
CA GLY A 134 -7.19 8.79 -13.13
C GLY A 134 -7.55 9.24 -14.56
N ALA A 135 -7.34 8.41 -15.58
CA ALA A 135 -7.99 8.62 -16.89
C ALA A 135 -9.48 8.29 -16.89
N GLU A 136 -9.99 7.64 -15.84
CA GLU A 136 -11.42 7.44 -15.63
C GLU A 136 -11.71 7.81 -14.17
N VAL A 137 -12.14 9.05 -13.95
CA VAL A 137 -13.01 9.34 -12.82
C VAL A 137 -14.24 8.45 -13.04
N PRO A 138 -14.47 7.38 -12.25
CA PRO A 138 -15.62 6.53 -12.47
C PRO A 138 -16.85 7.42 -12.52
N GLY A 139 -17.78 7.24 -13.46
CA GLY A 139 -18.94 8.14 -13.64
C GLY A 139 -19.78 8.39 -12.37
N LYS A 140 -19.55 7.59 -11.32
CA LYS A 140 -20.07 7.79 -9.96
C LYS A 140 -19.48 8.98 -9.21
N VAL A 141 -18.27 9.45 -9.53
CA VAL A 141 -17.64 10.60 -8.86
C VAL A 141 -18.00 11.91 -9.58
N GLY A 142 -18.33 11.87 -10.88
CA GLY A 142 -18.81 13.02 -11.64
C GLY A 142 -20.32 13.30 -11.49
N ASN A 143 -21.12 12.30 -11.13
CA ASN A 143 -22.59 12.43 -11.02
C ASN A 143 -23.16 12.12 -9.62
N ALA A 144 -22.33 11.74 -8.65
CA ALA A 144 -22.74 11.77 -7.25
C ALA A 144 -22.16 13.04 -6.61
N GLY A 145 -22.69 14.20 -7.01
CA GLY A 145 -22.85 15.23 -6.01
C GLY A 145 -23.55 14.54 -4.84
N VAL A 146 -22.89 14.49 -3.69
CA VAL A 146 -23.58 14.26 -2.44
C VAL A 146 -24.67 15.33 -2.46
N GLY A 147 -25.90 14.96 -2.79
CA GLY A 147 -27.01 15.91 -2.76
C GLY A 147 -27.16 16.45 -1.34
N GLU A 148 -28.30 17.03 -1.00
CA GLU A 148 -28.63 17.40 0.39
C GLU A 148 -28.78 16.18 1.34
N LYS A 149 -28.08 15.07 1.09
CA LYS A 149 -27.99 13.94 2.00
C LYS A 149 -27.13 14.32 3.19
N SER A 150 -27.71 14.20 4.38
CA SER A 150 -26.97 14.26 5.64
C SER A 150 -25.83 13.23 5.65
N ALA A 151 -24.71 13.56 6.31
CA ALA A 151 -23.55 12.68 6.47
C ALA A 151 -23.94 11.27 6.97
N VAL A 152 -24.95 11.19 7.83
CA VAL A 152 -25.47 9.91 8.36
C VAL A 152 -26.02 9.02 7.23
N ILE A 153 -26.75 9.61 6.28
CA ILE A 153 -27.35 8.87 5.16
C ILE A 153 -26.25 8.35 4.24
N ILE A 154 -25.18 9.12 4.00
CA ILE A 154 -24.03 8.70 3.18
C ILE A 154 -23.33 7.49 3.79
N ILE A 155 -23.12 7.52 5.12
CA ILE A 155 -22.51 6.41 5.85
C ILE A 155 -23.40 5.16 5.73
N VAL A 156 -24.71 5.30 5.99
CA VAL A 156 -25.66 4.19 5.88
C VAL A 156 -25.72 3.64 4.45
N ASP A 157 -25.82 4.51 3.45
CA ASP A 157 -25.81 4.12 2.03
C ASP A 157 -24.52 3.37 1.67
N THR A 158 -23.38 3.81 2.17
CA THR A 158 -22.09 3.12 1.98
C THR A 158 -22.13 1.71 2.57
N PHE A 159 -22.64 1.53 3.79
CA PHE A 159 -22.79 0.22 4.42
C PHE A 159 -23.77 -0.69 3.68
N VAL A 160 -24.90 -0.16 3.20
CA VAL A 160 -25.87 -0.95 2.42
C VAL A 160 -25.28 -1.36 1.08
N ASN A 161 -24.61 -0.43 0.37
CA ASN A 161 -24.02 -0.70 -0.95
C ASN A 161 -22.77 -1.58 -0.91
N MET A 162 -22.15 -1.72 0.27
CA MET A 162 -21.06 -2.65 0.52
C MET A 162 -21.51 -4.11 0.40
N ILE A 163 -22.80 -4.41 0.60
CA ILE A 163 -23.36 -5.76 0.41
C ILE A 163 -23.67 -5.97 -1.08
N PRO A 164 -22.96 -6.87 -1.80
CA PRO A 164 -23.27 -7.12 -3.20
C PRO A 164 -24.62 -7.82 -3.37
N LYS A 165 -25.43 -7.34 -4.31
CA LYS A 165 -26.61 -8.09 -4.81
C LYS A 165 -26.22 -9.37 -5.55
N ASN A 166 -25.03 -9.37 -6.17
CA ASN A 166 -24.45 -10.51 -6.88
C ASN A 166 -22.92 -10.47 -6.69
N SER A 167 -22.35 -11.48 -6.04
CA SER A 167 -20.92 -11.54 -5.75
C SER A 167 -20.08 -11.66 -7.02
N ALA A 168 -20.45 -12.54 -7.96
CA ALA A 168 -19.72 -12.70 -9.23
C ALA A 168 -19.65 -11.38 -10.03
N ALA A 169 -20.74 -10.61 -10.06
CA ALA A 169 -20.76 -9.29 -10.68
C ALA A 169 -19.86 -8.28 -9.94
N ALA A 170 -19.72 -8.39 -8.62
CA ALA A 170 -18.80 -7.53 -7.87
C ALA A 170 -17.33 -7.78 -8.26
N PHE A 171 -16.95 -9.05 -8.45
CA PHE A 171 -15.63 -9.42 -8.95
C PHE A 171 -15.41 -8.94 -10.38
N ALA A 172 -16.36 -9.19 -11.29
CA ALA A 172 -16.23 -8.86 -12.71
C ALA A 172 -16.17 -7.35 -12.97
N ASN A 173 -16.96 -6.56 -12.22
CA ASN A 173 -17.03 -5.10 -12.40
C ASN A 173 -15.98 -4.34 -11.56
N GLY A 174 -15.14 -5.04 -10.79
CA GLY A 174 -14.14 -4.39 -9.94
C GLY A 174 -14.72 -3.57 -8.78
N ASN A 175 -15.88 -3.95 -8.24
CA ASN A 175 -16.44 -3.32 -7.05
C ASN A 175 -15.68 -3.82 -5.80
N ILE A 176 -14.49 -3.26 -5.55
CA ILE A 176 -13.56 -3.74 -4.50
C ILE A 176 -14.24 -3.78 -3.12
N LEU A 177 -15.03 -2.76 -2.76
CA LEU A 177 -15.72 -2.72 -1.46
C LEU A 177 -16.69 -3.91 -1.27
N GLN A 178 -17.40 -4.28 -2.33
CA GLN A 178 -18.31 -5.43 -2.32
C GLN A 178 -17.57 -6.75 -2.31
N VAL A 179 -16.45 -6.84 -3.03
CA VAL A 179 -15.55 -8.01 -2.98
C VAL A 179 -15.05 -8.20 -1.54
N ILE A 180 -14.58 -7.14 -0.88
CA ILE A 180 -14.11 -7.19 0.51
C ILE A 180 -15.22 -7.74 1.43
N PHE A 181 -16.43 -7.17 1.37
CA PHE A 181 -17.53 -7.60 2.24
C PHE A 181 -17.89 -9.07 2.03
N PHE A 182 -18.08 -9.48 0.77
CA PHE A 182 -18.36 -10.88 0.45
C PHE A 182 -17.25 -11.81 0.92
N THR A 183 -15.99 -11.41 0.77
CA THR A 183 -14.81 -12.19 1.20
C THR A 183 -14.81 -12.39 2.70
N ILE A 184 -15.03 -11.32 3.47
CA ILE A 184 -15.10 -11.39 4.94
C ILE A 184 -16.24 -12.31 5.38
N PHE A 185 -17.44 -12.15 4.78
CA PHE A 185 -18.57 -13.02 5.05
C PHE A 185 -18.24 -14.49 4.75
N LEU A 186 -17.70 -14.79 3.57
CA LEU A 186 -17.35 -16.14 3.16
C LEU A 186 -16.31 -16.77 4.08
N ALA A 187 -15.28 -16.01 4.47
CA ALA A 187 -14.23 -16.49 5.37
C ALA A 187 -14.73 -16.76 6.80
N ILE A 188 -15.63 -15.92 7.31
CA ILE A 188 -16.32 -16.17 8.59
C ILE A 188 -17.15 -17.46 8.50
N MET A 189 -17.92 -17.63 7.43
CA MET A 189 -18.73 -18.84 7.23
C MET A 189 -17.88 -20.10 7.08
N ALA A 190 -16.75 -20.03 6.36
CA ALA A 190 -15.78 -21.12 6.26
C ALA A 190 -15.26 -21.51 7.66
N SER A 191 -14.89 -20.52 8.47
CA SER A 191 -14.43 -20.74 9.86
C SER A 191 -15.50 -21.37 10.76
N ILE A 192 -16.79 -21.09 10.53
CA ILE A 192 -17.91 -21.67 11.29
C ILE A 192 -18.17 -23.12 10.88
N VAL A 193 -18.15 -23.41 9.59
CA VAL A 193 -18.37 -24.76 9.05
C VAL A 193 -17.19 -25.70 9.36
N GLY A 194 -16.02 -25.14 9.66
CA GLY A 194 -14.85 -25.89 10.10
C GLY A 194 -14.32 -26.81 8.99
N LYS A 195 -14.13 -28.10 9.30
CA LYS A 195 -13.45 -29.07 8.43
C LYS A 195 -14.02 -29.19 7.01
N ALA A 196 -15.32 -28.95 6.82
CA ALA A 196 -15.89 -29.04 5.47
C ALA A 196 -15.40 -27.91 4.53
N SER A 197 -14.77 -26.87 5.08
CA SER A 197 -14.16 -25.78 4.31
C SER A 197 -12.67 -25.98 4.00
N ASP A 198 -12.02 -27.02 4.53
CA ASP A 198 -10.56 -27.20 4.46
C ASP A 198 -10.06 -27.20 3.00
N THR A 199 -10.74 -27.94 2.11
CA THR A 199 -10.37 -28.00 0.68
C THR A 199 -10.44 -26.63 0.00
N LEU A 200 -11.46 -25.83 0.31
CA LEU A 200 -11.59 -24.47 -0.24
C LEU A 200 -10.51 -23.55 0.34
N THR A 201 -10.27 -23.65 1.64
CA THR A 201 -9.24 -22.87 2.33
C THR A 201 -7.85 -23.16 1.76
N ASP A 202 -7.51 -24.42 1.52
CA ASP A 202 -6.25 -24.81 0.90
C ASP A 202 -6.12 -24.29 -0.54
N ALA A 203 -7.21 -24.34 -1.32
CA ALA A 203 -7.23 -23.79 -2.67
C ALA A 203 -7.01 -22.27 -2.67
N ILE A 204 -7.67 -21.54 -1.76
CA ILE A 204 -7.52 -20.08 -1.62
C ILE A 204 -6.13 -19.71 -1.10
N HIS A 205 -5.56 -20.49 -0.19
CA HIS A 205 -4.17 -20.32 0.24
C HIS A 205 -3.18 -20.52 -0.92
N GLY A 206 -3.44 -21.51 -1.79
CA GLY A 206 -2.71 -21.67 -3.05
C GLY A 206 -2.82 -20.43 -3.95
N LEU A 207 -4.04 -19.90 -4.10
CA LEU A 207 -4.28 -18.68 -4.88
C LEU A 207 -3.53 -17.47 -4.29
N ASP A 208 -3.57 -17.26 -2.97
CA ASP A 208 -2.84 -16.19 -2.28
C ASP A 208 -1.33 -16.26 -2.59
N ARG A 209 -0.72 -17.45 -2.47
CA ARG A 209 0.69 -17.67 -2.82
C ARG A 209 1.00 -17.40 -4.30
N ILE A 210 0.13 -17.83 -5.21
CA ILE A 210 0.30 -17.60 -6.65
C ILE A 210 0.21 -16.10 -6.95
N MET A 211 -0.75 -15.39 -6.35
CA MET A 211 -0.90 -13.94 -6.53
C MET A 211 0.29 -13.17 -5.97
N GLN A 212 0.78 -13.52 -4.77
CA GLN A 212 2.00 -12.93 -4.21
C GLN A 212 3.23 -13.19 -5.12
N ALA A 213 3.38 -14.40 -5.68
CA ALA A 213 4.43 -14.69 -6.65
C ALA A 213 4.27 -13.88 -7.94
N GLY A 214 3.03 -13.66 -8.39
CA GLY A 214 2.68 -12.79 -9.51
C GLY A 214 3.13 -11.35 -9.27
N ILE A 215 2.85 -10.79 -8.08
CA ILE A 215 3.34 -9.46 -7.69
C ILE A 215 4.86 -9.42 -7.75
N MET A 216 5.54 -10.42 -7.19
CA MET A 216 7.01 -10.48 -7.23
C MET A 216 7.56 -10.55 -8.66
N ALA A 217 6.86 -11.23 -9.58
CA ALA A 217 7.23 -11.26 -10.99
C ALA A 217 7.07 -9.88 -11.66
N VAL A 218 5.96 -9.20 -11.42
CA VAL A 218 5.73 -7.82 -11.91
C VAL A 218 6.75 -6.85 -11.29
N MET A 219 7.11 -7.03 -10.02
CA MET A 219 8.11 -6.18 -9.37
C MET A 219 9.52 -6.33 -9.98
N LYS A 220 9.86 -7.45 -10.64
CA LYS A 220 11.15 -7.59 -11.34
C LYS A 220 11.28 -6.65 -12.55
N ILE A 221 10.17 -6.31 -13.21
CA ILE A 221 10.16 -5.37 -14.33
C ILE A 221 9.97 -3.92 -13.88
N ALA A 222 9.62 -3.69 -12.60
CA ALA A 222 9.35 -2.37 -12.03
C ALA A 222 10.47 -1.33 -12.28
N PRO A 223 11.78 -1.64 -12.18
CA PRO A 223 12.82 -0.64 -12.43
C PRO A 223 12.74 -0.01 -13.84
N TYR A 224 12.44 -0.82 -14.85
CA TYR A 224 12.33 -0.36 -16.24
C TYR A 224 11.00 0.35 -16.47
N ALA A 225 9.91 -0.22 -15.95
CA ALA A 225 8.60 0.38 -16.09
C ALA A 225 8.48 1.73 -15.39
N ILE A 226 9.02 1.85 -14.17
CA ILE A 226 9.06 3.10 -13.41
C ILE A 226 9.95 4.12 -14.11
N PHE A 227 11.09 3.71 -14.66
CA PHE A 227 11.90 4.59 -15.50
C PHE A 227 11.10 5.17 -16.67
N MET A 228 10.38 4.33 -17.43
CA MET A 228 9.56 4.77 -18.56
C MET A 228 8.41 5.69 -18.11
N LEU A 229 7.70 5.30 -17.04
CA LEU A 229 6.60 6.08 -16.48
C LEU A 229 7.07 7.47 -16.03
N VAL A 230 8.12 7.53 -15.21
CA VAL A 230 8.71 8.77 -14.69
C VAL A 230 9.24 9.63 -15.83
N THR A 231 9.91 9.04 -16.82
CA THR A 231 10.39 9.79 -17.98
C THR A 231 9.24 10.48 -18.70
N ALA A 232 8.15 9.76 -19.00
CA ALA A 232 6.98 10.33 -19.68
C ALA A 232 6.37 11.50 -18.90
N ILE A 233 6.25 11.38 -17.57
CA ILE A 233 5.71 12.43 -16.70
C ILE A 233 6.57 13.70 -16.77
N PHE A 234 7.89 13.55 -16.64
CA PHE A 234 8.82 14.68 -16.63
C PHE A 234 9.03 15.30 -18.02
N MET A 235 8.80 14.54 -19.09
CA MET A 235 8.73 15.09 -20.46
C MET A 235 7.58 16.08 -20.62
N ASP A 236 6.43 15.83 -19.98
CA ASP A 236 5.25 16.68 -20.08
C ASP A 236 5.28 17.87 -19.11
N LEU A 237 5.70 17.63 -17.87
CA LEU A 237 5.53 18.59 -16.77
C LEU A 237 6.80 19.31 -16.36
N GLY A 238 7.96 18.83 -16.81
CA GLY A 238 9.24 19.41 -16.44
C GLY A 238 9.45 19.52 -14.93
N PHE A 239 9.93 20.67 -14.47
CA PHE A 239 10.22 20.94 -13.06
C PHE A 239 8.97 21.03 -12.17
N ALA A 240 7.79 21.30 -12.73
CA ALA A 240 6.54 21.35 -11.95
C ALA A 240 6.22 19.98 -11.34
N ALA A 241 6.52 18.89 -12.04
CA ALA A 241 6.38 17.52 -11.51
C ALA A 241 7.27 17.26 -10.28
N LEU A 242 8.47 17.86 -10.24
CA LEU A 242 9.37 17.68 -9.10
C LEU A 242 8.80 18.32 -7.83
N ALA A 243 8.28 19.54 -7.94
CA ALA A 243 7.65 20.24 -6.83
C ALA A 243 6.42 19.46 -6.32
N ALA A 244 5.57 19.02 -7.24
CA ALA A 244 4.38 18.22 -6.98
C ALA A 244 4.68 16.91 -6.22
N LEU A 245 5.50 16.05 -6.82
CA LEU A 245 5.83 14.73 -6.29
C LEU A 245 6.71 14.84 -5.05
N GLY A 246 7.59 15.85 -4.99
CA GLY A 246 8.41 16.14 -3.82
C GLY A 246 7.58 16.55 -2.62
N LYS A 247 6.59 17.43 -2.81
CA LYS A 247 5.66 17.84 -1.74
C LYS A 247 4.80 16.66 -1.25
N TYR A 248 4.31 15.83 -2.17
CA TYR A 248 3.62 14.58 -1.82
C TYR A 248 4.51 13.63 -1.00
N ALA A 249 5.73 13.34 -1.48
CA ALA A 249 6.67 12.47 -0.78
C ALA A 249 7.02 13.01 0.62
N LEU A 250 7.26 14.32 0.74
CA LEU A 250 7.53 14.96 2.02
C LEU A 250 6.34 14.84 2.99
N THR A 251 5.11 14.99 2.48
CA THR A 251 3.87 14.83 3.27
C THR A 251 3.78 13.42 3.85
N VAL A 252 3.97 12.38 3.02
CA VAL A 252 3.95 10.97 3.46
C VAL A 252 5.07 10.70 4.47
N LEU A 253 6.31 11.10 4.17
CA LEU A 253 7.46 10.87 5.07
C LEU A 253 7.27 11.56 6.42
N THR A 254 6.69 12.77 6.42
CA THR A 254 6.37 13.51 7.66
C THR A 254 5.31 12.76 8.47
N GLY A 255 4.25 12.28 7.84
CA GLY A 255 3.22 11.47 8.51
C GLY A 255 3.78 10.18 9.09
N LEU A 256 4.60 9.44 8.33
CA LEU A 256 5.27 8.23 8.80
C LEU A 256 6.22 8.52 9.97
N ALA A 257 6.98 9.62 9.92
CA ALA A 257 7.86 10.03 11.01
C ALA A 257 7.07 10.38 12.27
N ILE A 258 5.97 11.12 12.15
CA ILE A 258 5.06 11.41 13.27
C ILE A 258 4.52 10.12 13.87
N HIS A 259 4.02 9.20 13.04
CA HIS A 259 3.49 7.93 13.54
C HIS A 259 4.56 7.08 14.24
N ALA A 260 5.75 6.95 13.64
CA ALA A 260 6.83 6.14 14.18
C ALA A 260 7.42 6.71 15.49
N PHE A 261 7.73 8.01 15.50
CA PHE A 261 8.46 8.64 16.61
C PHE A 261 7.56 9.26 17.67
N ILE A 262 6.30 9.59 17.36
CA ILE A 262 5.37 10.18 18.32
C ILE A 262 4.32 9.13 18.71
N THR A 263 3.51 8.66 17.76
CA THR A 263 2.37 7.77 18.07
C THR A 263 2.83 6.44 18.67
N LEU A 264 3.63 5.66 17.96
CA LEU A 264 4.07 4.33 18.43
C LEU A 264 4.95 4.44 19.68
N THR A 265 5.79 5.46 19.75
CA THR A 265 6.65 5.74 20.93
C THR A 265 5.82 6.08 22.17
N ALA A 266 4.80 6.91 22.03
CA ALA A 266 3.87 7.22 23.11
C ALA A 266 3.10 5.99 23.58
N LEU A 267 2.63 5.13 22.65
CA LEU A 267 1.93 3.91 23.00
C LEU A 267 2.82 2.93 23.80
N VAL A 268 4.07 2.75 23.38
CA VAL A 268 5.04 1.89 24.10
C VAL A 268 5.33 2.45 25.49
N TRP A 269 5.44 3.77 25.62
CA TRP A 269 5.72 4.42 26.89
C TRP A 269 4.52 4.35 27.86
N ILE A 270 3.31 4.67 27.38
CA ILE A 270 2.08 4.72 28.18
C ILE A 270 1.58 3.31 28.54
N PHE A 271 1.38 2.46 27.53
CA PHE A 271 0.79 1.13 27.72
C PHE A 271 1.83 0.06 28.02
N GLY A 272 2.95 0.09 27.32
CA GLY A 272 4.02 -0.88 27.49
C GLY A 272 4.88 -0.64 28.74
N LYS A 273 4.86 0.58 29.30
CA LYS A 273 5.75 1.03 30.40
C LYS A 273 7.21 0.63 30.15
N TYR A 274 7.60 0.59 28.88
CA TYR A 274 8.91 0.17 28.41
C TYR A 274 9.63 1.36 27.78
N SER A 275 10.95 1.41 27.92
CA SER A 275 11.75 2.50 27.34
C SER A 275 11.69 2.45 25.80
N PRO A 276 11.14 3.47 25.12
CA PRO A 276 11.05 3.46 23.66
C PRO A 276 12.44 3.42 23.00
N ILE A 277 13.44 4.06 23.60
CA ILE A 277 14.83 4.06 23.11
C ILE A 277 15.41 2.65 23.14
N ARG A 278 15.16 1.89 24.22
CA ARG A 278 15.62 0.51 24.32
C ARG A 278 14.95 -0.37 23.27
N LEU A 279 13.65 -0.18 23.05
CA LEU A 279 12.90 -0.89 22.01
C LEU A 279 13.48 -0.58 20.63
N PHE A 280 13.66 0.70 20.28
CA PHE A 280 14.23 1.11 19.00
C PHE A 280 15.61 0.51 18.75
N LYS A 281 16.50 0.52 19.75
CA LYS A 281 17.82 -0.12 19.66
C LYS A 281 17.73 -1.63 19.46
N ALA A 282 16.77 -2.29 20.11
CA ALA A 282 16.56 -3.73 19.94
C ALA A 282 16.11 -4.07 18.51
N VAL A 283 15.14 -3.33 17.96
CA VAL A 283 14.56 -3.63 16.63
C VAL A 283 15.26 -2.95 15.46
N ALA A 284 16.22 -2.05 15.69
CA ALA A 284 16.93 -1.33 14.62
C ALA A 284 17.46 -2.22 13.48
N PRO A 285 18.08 -3.40 13.72
CA PRO A 285 18.51 -4.26 12.62
C PRO A 285 17.36 -4.76 11.75
N ALA A 286 16.23 -5.09 12.37
CA ALA A 286 15.03 -5.52 11.66
C ALA A 286 14.41 -4.35 10.86
N LEU A 287 14.38 -3.14 11.42
CA LEU A 287 13.92 -1.94 10.71
C LEU A 287 14.79 -1.62 9.50
N MET A 288 16.12 -1.68 9.63
CA MET A 288 17.05 -1.48 8.51
C MET A 288 16.88 -2.56 7.45
N THR A 289 16.68 -3.80 7.87
CA THR A 289 16.39 -4.90 6.95
C THR A 289 15.06 -4.64 6.23
N ALA A 290 14.01 -4.22 6.94
CA ALA A 290 12.69 -3.96 6.36
C ALA A 290 12.72 -2.81 5.36
N TRP A 291 13.47 -1.76 5.67
CA TRP A 291 13.75 -0.67 4.73
C TRP A 291 14.47 -1.17 3.48
N SER A 292 15.46 -2.04 3.64
CA SER A 292 16.21 -2.60 2.51
C SER A 292 15.39 -3.61 1.70
N THR A 293 14.61 -4.49 2.32
CA THR A 293 13.90 -5.54 1.59
C THR A 293 12.53 -5.10 1.09
N ALA A 294 12.01 -3.99 1.60
CA ALA A 294 10.64 -3.54 1.42
C ALA A 294 9.61 -4.65 1.72
N SER A 295 9.93 -5.55 2.66
CA SER A 295 9.12 -6.74 2.95
C SER A 295 9.02 -7.02 4.44
N SER A 296 7.82 -6.87 5.00
CA SER A 296 7.51 -7.21 6.40
C SER A 296 7.76 -8.69 6.69
N ALA A 297 7.28 -9.58 5.81
CA ALA A 297 7.44 -11.03 5.98
C ALA A 297 8.91 -11.47 5.97
N ALA A 298 9.76 -10.87 5.12
CA ALA A 298 11.18 -11.18 5.08
C ALA A 298 11.93 -10.80 6.38
N THR A 299 11.39 -9.84 7.14
CA THR A 299 12.01 -9.39 8.39
C THR A 299 11.49 -10.10 9.63
N LEU A 300 10.38 -10.82 9.52
CA LEU A 300 9.70 -11.45 10.66
C LEU A 300 10.65 -12.29 11.54
N PRO A 301 11.50 -13.19 11.00
CA PRO A 301 12.42 -13.98 11.83
C PRO A 301 13.40 -13.10 12.63
N MET A 302 13.91 -12.03 12.01
CA MET A 302 14.83 -11.10 12.66
C MET A 302 14.12 -10.23 13.70
N THR A 303 12.90 -9.79 13.42
CA THR A 303 12.06 -9.05 14.37
C THR A 303 11.76 -9.89 15.61
N MET A 304 11.40 -11.16 15.43
CA MET A 304 11.14 -12.10 16.51
C MET A 304 12.37 -12.31 17.40
N SER A 305 13.52 -12.66 16.82
CA SER A 305 14.78 -12.88 17.56
C SER A 305 15.23 -11.61 18.30
N ASN A 306 15.20 -10.44 17.64
CA ASN A 306 15.58 -9.18 18.28
C ASN A 306 14.67 -8.84 19.47
N LEU A 307 13.36 -9.09 19.39
CA LEU A 307 12.44 -8.79 20.49
C LEU A 307 12.59 -9.79 21.65
N THR A 308 12.80 -11.07 21.38
CA THR A 308 13.00 -12.07 22.43
C THR A 308 14.36 -11.92 23.11
N GLU A 309 15.43 -11.76 22.34
CA GLU A 309 16.81 -11.77 22.85
C GLU A 309 17.26 -10.41 23.36
N ARG A 310 16.84 -9.30 22.73
CA ARG A 310 17.32 -7.95 23.08
C ARG A 310 16.31 -7.12 23.86
N ALA A 311 15.02 -7.30 23.61
CA ALA A 311 13.97 -6.56 24.30
C ALA A 311 13.36 -7.32 25.50
N GLY A 312 13.56 -8.65 25.58
CA GLY A 312 13.05 -9.50 26.66
C GLY A 312 11.56 -9.82 26.55
N VAL A 313 10.99 -9.77 25.35
CA VAL A 313 9.58 -10.10 25.10
C VAL A 313 9.38 -11.61 25.19
N ASP A 314 8.32 -12.05 25.86
CA ASP A 314 7.96 -13.47 25.96
C ASP A 314 7.79 -14.10 24.57
N SER A 315 8.41 -15.25 24.35
CA SER A 315 8.43 -15.92 23.05
C SER A 315 7.04 -16.40 22.60
N LYS A 316 6.15 -16.77 23.53
CA LYS A 316 4.77 -17.17 23.19
C LYS A 316 3.99 -15.97 22.67
N ILE A 317 4.18 -14.79 23.26
CA ILE A 317 3.55 -13.55 22.79
C ILE A 317 4.15 -13.14 21.43
N SER A 318 5.47 -13.15 21.30
CA SER A 318 6.19 -12.80 20.06
C SER A 318 5.79 -13.70 18.88
N ASN A 319 5.78 -15.02 19.08
CA ASN A 319 5.41 -16.02 18.08
C ASN A 319 3.95 -15.93 17.64
N PHE A 320 3.12 -15.25 18.42
CA PHE A 320 1.72 -15.06 18.08
C PHE A 320 1.46 -13.70 17.44
N VAL A 321 1.87 -12.62 18.12
CA VAL A 321 1.53 -11.24 17.75
C VAL A 321 2.23 -10.83 16.45
N LEU A 322 3.51 -11.15 16.28
CA LEU A 322 4.32 -10.64 15.17
C LEU A 322 3.95 -11.27 13.81
N PRO A 323 3.74 -12.60 13.69
CA PRO A 323 3.30 -13.18 12.42
C PRO A 323 1.93 -12.65 11.98
N LEU A 324 1.01 -12.47 12.93
CA LEU A 324 -0.30 -11.85 12.67
C LEU A 324 -0.14 -10.38 12.23
N GLY A 325 0.76 -9.64 12.88
CA GLY A 325 1.03 -8.24 12.54
C GLY A 325 1.66 -8.05 11.16
N ALA A 326 2.51 -8.98 10.73
CA ALA A 326 3.18 -8.91 9.43
C ALA A 326 2.21 -8.93 8.23
N THR A 327 0.98 -9.41 8.42
CA THR A 327 -0.07 -9.47 7.40
C THR A 327 -1.23 -8.51 7.67
N VAL A 328 -1.65 -8.35 8.94
CA VAL A 328 -2.85 -7.58 9.28
C VAL A 328 -2.52 -6.12 9.64
N ASN A 329 -1.38 -5.85 10.27
CA ASN A 329 -1.07 -4.54 10.83
C ASN A 329 -0.15 -3.72 9.91
N MET A 330 -0.74 -3.10 8.88
CA MET A 330 -0.03 -2.29 7.88
C MET A 330 -0.26 -0.78 8.08
N ASP A 331 0.00 -0.25 9.27
CA ASP A 331 -0.19 1.18 9.62
C ASP A 331 0.42 2.15 8.60
N GLY A 332 1.66 1.88 8.16
CA GLY A 332 2.35 2.73 7.20
C GLY A 332 1.66 2.77 5.84
N THR A 333 1.10 1.64 5.41
CA THR A 333 0.30 1.55 4.17
C THR A 333 -1.00 2.32 4.32
N ALA A 334 -1.72 2.15 5.44
CA ALA A 334 -2.97 2.86 5.69
C ALA A 334 -2.79 4.38 5.74
N LEU A 335 -1.71 4.86 6.35
CA LEU A 335 -1.32 6.27 6.34
C LEU A 335 -1.00 6.75 4.91
N TYR A 336 -0.18 6.00 4.18
CA TYR A 336 0.17 6.33 2.80
C TYR A 336 -1.07 6.42 1.90
N GLU A 337 -1.98 5.45 2.00
CA GLU A 337 -3.21 5.42 1.21
C GLU A 337 -4.15 6.57 1.57
N SER A 338 -4.29 6.94 2.85
CA SER A 338 -5.12 8.09 3.24
C SER A 338 -4.59 9.40 2.68
N VAL A 339 -3.26 9.60 2.70
CA VAL A 339 -2.60 10.75 2.06
C VAL A 339 -2.78 10.71 0.55
N ALA A 340 -2.64 9.54 -0.09
CA ALA A 340 -2.78 9.37 -1.54
C ALA A 340 -4.19 9.72 -2.03
N VAL A 341 -5.24 9.28 -1.33
CA VAL A 341 -6.63 9.57 -1.70
C VAL A 341 -6.90 11.06 -1.66
N ILE A 342 -6.52 11.76 -0.59
CA ILE A 342 -6.70 13.22 -0.48
C ILE A 342 -5.85 13.94 -1.52
N PHE A 343 -4.62 13.51 -1.74
CA PHE A 343 -3.76 14.07 -2.78
C PHE A 343 -4.41 13.98 -4.18
N ILE A 344 -4.95 12.82 -4.55
CA ILE A 344 -5.65 12.64 -5.83
C ILE A 344 -6.92 13.48 -5.91
N ALA A 345 -7.68 13.60 -4.81
CA ALA A 345 -8.87 14.45 -4.77
C ALA A 345 -8.52 15.93 -4.98
N GLN A 346 -7.48 16.43 -4.29
CA GLN A 346 -6.95 17.78 -4.45
C GLN A 346 -6.50 18.04 -5.90
N LEU A 347 -5.82 17.08 -6.53
CA LEU A 347 -5.41 17.14 -7.94
C LEU A 347 -6.60 17.23 -8.90
N LEU A 348 -7.65 16.46 -8.64
CA LEU A 348 -8.87 16.47 -9.45
C LEU A 348 -9.73 17.72 -9.23
N GLY A 349 -9.43 18.51 -8.18
CA GLY A 349 -10.25 19.62 -7.73
C GLY A 349 -11.56 19.15 -7.08
N ILE A 350 -11.57 17.94 -6.52
CA ILE A 350 -12.68 17.40 -5.74
C ILE A 350 -12.46 17.84 -4.29
N ASP A 351 -13.39 18.65 -3.79
CA ASP A 351 -13.39 19.04 -2.38
C ASP A 351 -13.96 17.88 -1.55
N LEU A 352 -13.13 17.31 -0.69
CA LEU A 352 -13.52 16.29 0.27
C LEU A 352 -13.71 16.96 1.61
N THR A 353 -14.95 16.96 2.10
CA THR A 353 -15.24 17.38 3.47
C THR A 353 -14.64 16.38 4.46
N PHE A 354 -14.62 16.74 5.75
CA PHE A 354 -14.00 15.92 6.80
C PHE A 354 -14.67 14.56 7.05
N GLY A 355 -15.79 14.25 6.36
CA GLY A 355 -16.70 13.13 6.64
C GLY A 355 -16.74 12.07 5.57
#